data_AF-A0A3A9ZB72-F1
#
_entry.id   AF-A0A3A9ZB72-F1
#
_cell.length_a   1.000
_cell.length_b   1.000
_cell.length_c   1.000
_cell.angle_alpha   90.00
_cell.angle_beta   90.00
_cell.angle_gamma   90.00
#
_symmetry.space_group_name_H-M   'P 1'
#
loop_
_entity.id
_entity.type
_entity.pdbx_description
1 polymer ?
#
loop_
_entity_poly.entity_id
_entity_poly.type
_entity_poly.pdbx_seq_one_letter_code
_entity_poly.pdbx_strand_id
1 'polypeptide(L)'
;MGVAIAGLRNYALALGESLAGRGVPVGHLPIGARIEPGSPASLEAIAETHWRFHTERDATEVVLGSVELVRAALAEFLAGEGTAAAPSAGQ
;
A
#
# COMPACT_ATOMS: atom_id res chain seq x y z
N MET A 1 -7.95 7.41 -5.23
CA MET A 1 -6.95 7.86 -4.24
C MET A 1 -7.19 9.35 -4.01
N GLY A 2 -7.54 9.75 -2.78
CA GLY A 2 -7.99 11.12 -2.48
C GLY A 2 -6.95 11.98 -1.77
N VAL A 3 -7.36 13.21 -1.42
CA VAL A 3 -6.52 14.23 -0.74
C VAL A 3 -5.92 13.73 0.58
N ALA A 4 -6.61 12.85 1.33
CA ALA A 4 -6.10 12.33 2.60
C ALA A 4 -4.81 11.52 2.44
N ILE A 5 -4.75 10.65 1.43
CA ILE A 5 -3.56 9.80 1.19
C ILE A 5 -2.40 10.66 0.66
N ALA A 6 -2.70 11.61 -0.25
CA ALA A 6 -1.70 12.56 -0.74
C ALA A 6 -1.14 13.44 0.39
N GLY A 7 -2.02 13.89 1.30
CA GLY A 7 -1.65 14.65 2.49
C GLY A 7 -0.76 13.85 3.44
N LEU A 8 -1.10 12.58 3.72
CA LEU A 8 -0.28 11.70 4.55
C LEU A 8 1.13 11.49 3.96
N ARG A 9 1.22 11.22 2.65
CA ARG A 9 2.50 11.09 1.95
C ARG A 9 3.36 12.34 2.11
N ASN A 10 2.79 13.51 1.79
CA ASN A 10 3.52 14.77 1.91
C ASN A 10 3.93 15.06 3.35
N TYR A 11 3.04 14.80 4.32
CA TYR A 11 3.34 14.98 5.74
C TYR A 11 4.53 14.11 6.17
N ALA A 12 4.53 12.82 5.83
CA ALA A 12 5.62 11.91 6.20
C ALA A 12 6.97 12.33 5.60
N LEU A 13 6.99 12.71 4.32
CA LEU A 13 8.22 13.15 3.64
C LEU A 13 8.77 14.46 4.24
N ALA A 14 7.90 15.45 4.46
CA ALA A 14 8.29 16.72 5.07
C ALA A 14 8.73 16.55 6.54
N LEU A 15 8.08 15.66 7.28
CA LEU A 15 8.46 15.34 8.65
C LEU A 15 9.86 14.70 8.68
N GLY A 16 10.15 13.76 7.79
CA GLY A 16 11.47 13.14 7.65
C GLY A 16 12.57 14.17 7.39
N GLU A 17 12.33 15.12 6.49
CA GLU A 17 13.25 16.24 6.23
C GLU A 17 13.46 17.12 7.48
N SER A 18 12.39 17.48 8.17
CA SER A 18 12.47 18.34 9.38
C SER A 18 13.21 17.70 10.56
N LEU A 19 13.22 16.36 10.60
CA LEU A 19 13.86 15.55 11.65
C LEU A 19 15.25 15.04 11.25
N ALA A 20 15.75 15.40 10.05
CA ALA A 20 17.07 15.01 9.59
C ALA A 20 18.16 15.40 10.62
N GLY A 21 19.02 14.44 10.95
CA GLY A 21 20.08 14.62 11.96
C GLY A 21 19.62 14.59 13.42
N ARG A 22 18.31 14.44 13.70
CA ARG A 22 17.78 14.39 15.08
C ARG A 22 17.63 12.98 15.66
N GLY A 23 18.08 11.95 14.94
CA GLY A 23 18.00 10.55 15.37
C GLY A 23 16.60 9.94 15.32
N VAL A 24 15.62 10.61 14.70
CA VAL A 24 14.23 10.12 14.55
C VAL A 24 13.97 9.81 13.06
N PRO A 25 14.00 8.53 12.65
CA PRO A 25 13.71 8.15 11.26
C PRO A 25 12.21 8.21 10.98
N VAL A 26 11.85 8.60 9.75
CA VAL A 26 10.47 8.61 9.24
C VAL A 26 10.46 7.91 7.89
N GLY A 27 9.61 6.89 7.75
CA GLY A 27 9.43 6.13 6.51
C GLY A 27 7.96 6.07 6.12
N HIS A 28 7.70 6.05 4.81
CA HIS A 28 6.36 5.92 4.23
C HIS A 28 6.28 4.66 3.36
N LEU A 29 5.30 3.79 3.63
CA LEU A 29 5.07 2.52 2.93
C LEU A 29 3.68 2.49 2.29
N PRO A 30 3.48 3.10 1.11
CA PRO A 30 2.23 2.96 0.38
C PRO A 30 2.11 1.54 -0.20
N ILE A 31 0.93 0.94 0.00
CA ILE A 31 0.60 -0.39 -0.53
C ILE A 31 -0.38 -0.22 -1.70
N GLY A 32 0.09 -0.59 -2.88
CA GLY A 32 -0.61 -0.54 -4.17
C GLY A 32 -0.78 -1.92 -4.80
N ALA A 33 -1.04 -2.94 -3.99
CA ALA A 33 -1.34 -4.29 -4.44
C ALA A 33 -2.27 -4.99 -3.45
N ARG A 34 -2.87 -6.12 -3.85
CA ARG A 34 -3.61 -6.97 -2.93
C ARG A 34 -2.64 -7.56 -1.90
N ILE A 35 -3.03 -7.58 -0.62
CA ILE A 35 -2.22 -8.17 0.45
C ILE A 35 -2.52 -9.66 0.48
N GLU A 36 -1.65 -10.45 -0.15
CA GLU A 36 -1.78 -11.90 -0.23
C GLU A 36 -0.40 -12.56 -0.40
N PRO A 37 -0.26 -13.86 -0.08
CA PRO A 37 0.99 -14.58 -0.24
C PRO A 37 1.53 -14.50 -1.67
N GLY A 38 2.83 -14.24 -1.82
CA GLY A 38 3.50 -14.13 -3.12
C GLY A 38 3.25 -12.84 -3.90
N SER A 39 2.39 -11.94 -3.41
CA SER A 39 2.21 -10.62 -3.99
C SER A 39 3.38 -9.68 -3.64
N PRO A 40 3.58 -8.58 -4.41
CA PRO A 40 4.51 -7.52 -4.02
C PRO A 40 4.19 -6.85 -2.67
N ALA A 41 2.98 -7.04 -2.14
CA ALA A 41 2.54 -6.56 -0.83
C ALA A 41 2.24 -7.71 0.14
N SER A 42 2.96 -8.83 0.03
CA SER A 42 2.83 -9.93 0.99
C SER A 42 3.19 -9.48 2.40
N LEU A 43 2.73 -10.22 3.42
CA LEU A 43 3.02 -9.89 4.82
C LEU A 43 4.54 -9.90 5.09
N GLU A 44 5.27 -10.80 4.44
CA GLU A 44 6.73 -10.88 4.49
C GLU A 44 7.36 -9.62 3.87
N ALA A 45 6.89 -9.17 2.71
CA ALA A 45 7.40 -7.96 2.07
C ALA A 45 7.14 -6.70 2.90
N ILE A 46 5.95 -6.61 3.53
CA ILE A 46 5.59 -5.51 4.43
C ILE A 46 6.50 -5.53 5.67
N ALA A 47 6.67 -6.68 6.31
CA ALA A 47 7.51 -6.82 7.50
C ALA A 47 8.97 -6.49 7.20
N GLU A 48 9.51 -7.03 6.11
CA GLU A 48 10.88 -6.76 5.67
C GLU A 48 11.10 -5.27 5.38
N THR A 49 10.14 -4.61 4.72
CA THR A 49 10.27 -3.17 4.42
C THR A 49 10.26 -2.32 5.69
N HIS A 50 9.43 -2.67 6.69
CA HIS A 50 9.46 -1.99 7.99
C HIS A 50 10.79 -2.23 8.72
N TRP A 51 11.30 -3.46 8.66
CA TRP A 51 12.59 -3.79 9.26
C TRP A 51 13.71 -2.97 8.63
N ARG A 52 13.73 -2.86 7.30
CA ARG A 52 14.69 -2.03 6.57
C ARG A 52 14.61 -0.55 6.94
N PHE A 53 13.41 0.01 7.07
CA PHE A 53 13.26 1.39 7.56
C PHE A 53 13.84 1.59 8.96
N HIS A 54 13.78 0.57 9.81
CA HIS A 54 14.33 0.63 11.15
C HIS A 54 15.86 0.50 11.18
N THR A 55 16.42 -0.41 10.39
CA THR A 55 17.84 -0.80 10.43
C THR A 55 18.72 0.00 9.49
N GLU A 56 18.33 0.14 8.22
CA GLU A 56 19.15 0.77 7.17
C GLU A 56 18.97 2.27 7.12
N ARG A 57 17.72 2.75 7.26
CA ARG A 57 17.37 4.18 7.32
C ARG A 57 17.87 5.00 6.12
N ASP A 58 17.99 4.36 4.97
CA ASP A 58 18.53 4.91 3.72
C ASP A 58 17.43 5.37 2.74
N ALA A 59 16.19 4.97 2.98
CA ALA A 59 15.01 5.33 2.20
C ALA A 59 13.92 5.94 3.08
N THR A 60 13.26 6.97 2.56
CA THR A 60 12.11 7.63 3.20
C THR A 60 10.76 7.18 2.64
N GLU A 61 10.75 6.57 1.45
CA GLU A 61 9.55 6.01 0.82
C GLU A 61 9.89 4.73 0.05
N VAL A 62 9.06 3.70 0.22
CA VAL A 62 9.14 2.43 -0.53
C VAL A 62 7.72 2.03 -0.90
N VAL A 63 7.43 1.89 -2.20
CA VAL A 63 6.10 1.49 -2.68
C VAL A 63 6.05 -0.03 -2.85
N LEU A 64 5.04 -0.68 -2.26
CA LEU A 64 4.76 -2.10 -2.50
C LEU A 64 3.59 -2.25 -3.46
N GLY A 65 3.90 -2.54 -4.71
CA GLY A 65 2.92 -2.69 -5.79
C GLY A 65 2.97 -1.57 -6.83
N SER A 66 1.92 -1.47 -7.64
CA SER A 66 1.87 -0.51 -8.75
C SER A 66 0.43 -0.13 -9.10
N VAL A 67 0.25 0.97 -9.84
CA VAL A 67 -1.09 1.40 -10.28
C VAL A 67 -1.75 0.34 -11.18
N GLU A 68 -0.95 -0.40 -11.95
CA GLU A 68 -1.39 -1.48 -12.81
C GLU A 68 -1.94 -2.64 -11.98
N LEU A 69 -1.29 -2.99 -10.87
CA LEU A 69 -1.77 -4.02 -9.94
C LEU A 69 -3.05 -3.59 -9.22
N VAL A 70 -3.15 -2.32 -8.79
CA VAL A 70 -4.40 -1.77 -8.25
C VAL A 70 -5.53 -1.86 -9.29
N ARG A 71 -5.24 -1.51 -10.54
CA ARG A 71 -6.22 -1.57 -11.63
C ARG A 71 -6.69 -3.00 -11.90
N ALA A 72 -5.76 -3.95 -11.95
CA ALA A 72 -6.08 -5.37 -12.16
C ALA A 72 -6.96 -5.90 -11.00
N ALA A 73 -6.56 -5.64 -9.75
CA ALA A 73 -7.31 -6.07 -8.57
C ALA A 73 -8.73 -5.47 -8.51
N LEU A 74 -8.89 -4.21 -8.92
CA LEU A 74 -10.21 -3.56 -9.00
C LEU A 74 -11.08 -4.18 -10.10
N ALA A 75 -10.51 -4.47 -11.27
CA ALA A 75 -11.24 -5.12 -12.36
C ALA A 75 -11.78 -6.49 -11.96
N GLU A 76 -10.97 -7.30 -11.27
CA GLU A 76 -11.40 -8.59 -10.70
C GLU A 76 -12.52 -8.43 -9.66
N PHE A 77 -12.36 -7.47 -8.73
CA PHE A 77 -13.35 -7.21 -7.69
C PHE A 77 -14.72 -6.84 -8.29
N LEU A 78 -14.73 -5.91 -9.25
CA LEU A 78 -15.95 -5.48 -9.93
C LEU A 78 -16.58 -6.60 -10.78
N ALA A 79 -15.77 -7.47 -11.37
CA ALA A 79 -16.27 -8.65 -12.09
C ALA A 79 -16.95 -9.67 -11.15
N GLY A 80 -16.45 -9.79 -9.90
CA GLY A 80 -17.04 -10.65 -8.88
C GLY A 80 -18.40 -10.16 -8.37
N GLU A 81 -18.60 -8.85 -8.20
CA GLU A 81 -19.89 -8.27 -7.76
C GLU A 81 -21.04 -8.55 -8.74
N GLY A 82 -20.75 -8.70 -10.03
CA GLY A 82 -21.74 -9.03 -11.06
C GLY A 82 -22.33 -10.46 -10.97
N THR A 83 -21.74 -11.35 -10.17
CA THR A 83 -22.22 -12.74 -10.04
C THR A 83 -23.08 -13.01 -8.79
N ALA A 84 -23.10 -12.10 -7.82
CA ALA A 84 -23.84 -12.29 -6.57
C ALA A 84 -25.32 -11.81 -6.61
N ALA A 85 -25.75 -11.17 -7.70
CA ALA A 85 -27.08 -10.58 -7.84
C ALA A 85 -27.97 -11.32 -8.85
N ALA A 86 -28.36 -12.56 -8.54
CA ALA A 86 -29.57 -13.15 -9.10
C ALA A 86 -30.12 -14.21 -8.13
N PRO A 87 -31.11 -13.90 -7.27
CA PRO A 87 -31.93 -14.94 -6.67
C PRO A 87 -32.75 -15.61 -7.79
N SER A 88 -32.55 -16.91 -7.98
CA SER A 88 -33.36 -17.73 -8.86
C SER A 88 -34.80 -17.74 -8.34
N ALA A 89 -35.68 -16.99 -9.00
CA ALA A 89 -37.11 -17.19 -8.87
C ALA A 89 -37.50 -18.49 -9.57
N GLY A 90 -37.98 -19.45 -8.79
CA GLY A 90 -38.79 -20.58 -9.28
C GLY A 90 -38.04 -21.89 -9.49
N GLN A 91 -38.35 -22.87 -8.62
CA GLN A 91 -39.15 -24.05 -8.98
C GLN A 91 -39.76 -24.65 -7.72
#